data_AF-A0A9W9ARJ8-F1
#
_entry.id   AF-A0A9W9ARJ8-F1
#
_cell.length_a   1.000
_cell.length_b   1.000
_cell.length_c   1.000
_cell.angle_alpha   90.00
_cell.angle_beta   90.00
_cell.angle_gamma   90.00
#
_symmetry.space_group_name_H-M   'P 1'
#
loop_
_entity.id
_entity.type
_entity.pdbx_description
1 polymer ?
#
loop_
_entity_poly.entity_id
_entity_poly.type
_entity_poly.pdbx_seq_one_letter_code
_entity_poly.pdbx_strand_id
1 'polypeptide(L)'
;MKNHLDALSYCGPAGLSCDDTKAFKALWLYWDGTKKSYFLVGVTDGPIMVPNPESATDFMHNPNITKGTKVQLWTLQIPLLNLPPVIVAAIPITDKLAVDELLELHKTIVFGLLDNGINLVSYSCDGTETERSVQKRFSEVADSFISVDIPGP
;
A
#
# COMPACT_ATOMS: atom_id res chain seq x y z
N MET A 1 5.40 1.53 11.60
CA MET A 1 6.61 0.96 10.98
C MET A 1 7.88 1.23 11.79
N LYS A 2 8.17 2.49 12.15
CA LYS A 2 9.33 2.86 12.98
C LYS A 2 9.51 2.00 14.24
N ASN A 3 8.47 1.85 15.05
CA ASN A 3 8.51 0.99 16.25
C ASN A 3 8.90 -0.48 15.97
N HIS A 4 8.58 -1.00 14.78
CA HIS A 4 8.95 -2.37 14.39
C HIS A 4 10.44 -2.47 14.05
N LEU A 5 10.98 -1.46 13.36
CA LEU A 5 12.42 -1.36 13.09
C LEU A 5 13.22 -1.09 14.37
N ASP A 6 12.70 -0.24 15.27
CA ASP A 6 13.31 0.05 16.57
C ASP A 6 13.36 -1.22 17.43
N ALA A 7 12.32 -2.05 17.41
CA ALA A 7 12.32 -3.35 18.09
C ALA A 7 13.39 -4.31 17.54
N LEU A 8 13.73 -4.18 16.26
CA LEU A 8 14.83 -4.90 15.62
C LEU A 8 16.19 -4.19 15.79
N SER A 9 16.21 -3.01 16.41
CA SER A 9 17.37 -2.11 16.48
C SER A 9 18.01 -1.87 15.10
N TYR A 10 17.18 -1.80 14.05
CA TYR A 10 17.63 -1.65 12.68
C TYR A 10 17.47 -0.22 12.19
N CYS A 11 18.60 0.43 11.85
CA CYS A 11 18.63 1.80 11.30
C CYS A 11 19.28 1.84 9.91
N GLY A 12 19.41 0.70 9.24
CA GLY A 12 20.06 0.58 7.94
C GLY A 12 19.13 0.87 6.75
N PRO A 13 19.63 0.68 5.52
CA PRO A 13 18.87 0.88 4.30
C PRO A 13 17.77 -0.17 4.11
N ALA A 14 16.61 0.24 3.63
CA ALA A 14 15.50 -0.65 3.32
C ALA A 14 15.08 -0.54 1.84
N GLY A 15 14.59 -1.65 1.30
CA GLY A 15 13.93 -1.70 -0.01
C GLY A 15 12.42 -1.63 0.15
N LEU A 16 11.73 -1.00 -0.79
CA LEU A 16 10.28 -1.03 -0.91
C LEU A 16 9.88 -1.83 -2.14
N SER A 17 8.93 -2.74 -1.99
CA SER A 17 8.34 -3.45 -3.13
C SER A 17 6.84 -3.28 -3.12
N CYS A 18 6.25 -3.03 -4.29
CA CYS A 18 4.80 -3.08 -4.43
C CYS A 18 4.36 -4.07 -5.50
N ASP A 19 3.20 -4.66 -5.27
CA ASP A 19 2.53 -5.55 -6.21
C ASP A 19 1.02 -5.52 -5.93
N ASP A 20 0.22 -5.88 -6.92
CA ASP A 20 -1.21 -6.02 -6.78
C ASP A 20 -1.63 -7.49 -6.92
N THR A 21 -2.62 -7.91 -6.13
CA THR A 21 -3.19 -9.24 -6.26
C THR A 21 -4.70 -9.19 -6.33
N LYS A 22 -5.29 -10.14 -7.07
CA LYS A 22 -6.74 -10.24 -7.20
C LYS A 22 -7.36 -10.60 -5.86
N ALA A 23 -8.46 -9.94 -5.53
CA ALA A 23 -9.23 -10.18 -4.32
C ALA A 23 -10.70 -10.40 -4.67
N PHE A 24 -11.40 -11.17 -3.83
CA PHE A 24 -12.85 -11.28 -3.96
C PHE A 24 -13.50 -9.94 -3.66
N LYS A 25 -14.44 -9.54 -4.51
CA LYS A 25 -15.26 -8.34 -4.33
C LYS A 25 -16.25 -8.55 -3.17
N ALA A 26 -15.78 -8.37 -1.95
CA ALA A 26 -16.53 -8.65 -0.73
C ALA A 26 -16.31 -7.57 0.33
N LEU A 27 -17.27 -7.43 1.24
CA LEU A 27 -17.13 -6.64 2.46
C LEU A 27 -17.11 -7.58 3.65
N TRP A 28 -16.17 -7.36 4.57
CA TRP A 28 -16.04 -8.16 5.77
C TRP A 28 -16.26 -7.29 6.99
N LEU A 29 -17.08 -7.78 7.92
CA LEU A 29 -17.25 -7.14 9.22
C LEU A 29 -16.08 -7.54 10.11
N TYR A 30 -15.37 -6.55 10.64
CA TYR A 30 -14.19 -6.71 11.47
C TYR A 30 -14.36 -5.94 12.78
N TRP A 31 -13.97 -6.54 13.90
CA TRP A 31 -13.94 -5.87 15.20
C TRP A 31 -12.56 -5.27 15.45
N ASP A 32 -12.49 -3.94 15.60
CA ASP A 32 -11.28 -3.25 16.02
C ASP A 32 -11.26 -3.13 17.55
N GLY A 33 -10.37 -3.88 18.21
CA GLY A 33 -10.23 -3.87 19.66
C GLY A 33 -9.69 -2.58 20.26
N THR A 34 -8.97 -1.77 19.47
CA THR A 34 -8.41 -0.48 19.91
C THR A 34 -9.50 0.58 19.89
N LYS A 35 -10.24 0.68 18.78
CA LYS A 35 -11.36 1.62 18.63
C LYS A 35 -12.64 1.13 19.31
N LYS A 36 -12.69 -0.14 19.72
CA LYS A 36 -13.85 -0.81 20.32
C LYS A 36 -15.10 -0.62 19.44
N SER A 37 -14.97 -0.86 18.15
CA SER A 37 -16.06 -0.67 17.17
C SER A 37 -15.94 -1.67 16.03
N TYR A 38 -17.05 -1.96 15.37
CA TYR A 38 -17.07 -2.75 14.15
C TYR A 38 -16.80 -1.88 12.93
N PHE A 39 -16.10 -2.45 11.95
CA PHE A 39 -15.80 -1.82 10.66
C PHE A 39 -16.10 -2.79 9.52
N LEU A 40 -16.59 -2.26 8.40
CA LEU A 40 -16.60 -2.97 7.12
C LEU A 40 -15.30 -2.67 6.38
N VAL A 41 -14.57 -3.73 6.03
CA VAL A 41 -13.31 -3.67 5.26
C VAL A 41 -13.49 -4.26 3.86
N GLY A 42 -12.65 -3.85 2.92
CA GLY A 42 -12.75 -4.23 1.49
C GLY A 42 -13.29 -3.13 0.57
N VAL A 43 -13.53 -1.93 1.11
CA VAL A 43 -13.91 -0.73 0.37
C VAL A 43 -12.65 0.01 -0.10
N THR A 44 -12.70 0.65 -1.26
CA THR A 44 -11.57 1.43 -1.81
C THR A 44 -11.28 2.70 -1.02
N ASP A 45 -12.32 3.29 -0.43
CA ASP A 45 -12.24 4.60 0.24
C ASP A 45 -11.94 4.47 1.74
N GLY A 46 -11.48 3.29 2.14
CA GLY A 46 -11.12 2.95 3.52
C GLY A 46 -12.23 2.29 4.33
N PRO A 47 -11.92 1.82 5.54
CA PRO A 47 -12.87 1.09 6.38
C PRO A 47 -14.06 1.94 6.82
N ILE A 48 -15.26 1.39 6.72
CA ILE A 48 -16.51 2.07 7.13
C ILE A 48 -16.87 1.64 8.54
N MET A 49 -17.00 2.58 9.49
CA MET A 49 -17.44 2.28 10.84
C MET A 49 -18.91 1.85 10.85
N VAL A 50 -19.22 0.77 11.57
CA VAL A 50 -20.57 0.23 11.73
C VAL A 50 -21.08 0.58 13.13
N PRO A 51 -22.03 1.52 13.27
CA PRO A 51 -22.49 1.97 14.58
C PRO A 51 -23.46 1.00 15.25
N ASN A 52 -24.17 0.17 14.48
CA ASN A 52 -25.13 -0.82 14.97
C ASN A 52 -25.32 -1.96 13.93
N PRO A 53 -25.89 -3.11 14.33
CA PRO A 53 -26.07 -4.26 13.45
C PRO A 53 -26.93 -3.99 12.21
N GLU A 54 -27.95 -3.14 12.31
CA GLU A 54 -28.84 -2.81 11.20
C GLU A 54 -28.08 -2.08 10.08
N SER A 55 -27.25 -1.11 10.46
CA SER A 55 -26.41 -0.33 9.52
C SER A 55 -25.43 -1.21 8.74
N ALA A 56 -24.99 -2.33 9.32
CA ALA A 56 -24.11 -3.26 8.63
C ALA A 56 -24.77 -3.82 7.36
N THR A 57 -26.05 -4.17 7.46
CA THR A 57 -26.83 -4.70 6.34
C THR A 57 -27.02 -3.62 5.27
N ASP A 58 -27.35 -2.40 5.70
CA ASP A 58 -27.54 -1.26 4.78
C ASP A 58 -26.28 -0.98 3.98
N PHE A 59 -25.12 -0.94 4.64
CA PHE A 59 -23.83 -0.74 3.96
C PHE A 59 -23.47 -1.90 3.04
N MET A 60 -23.73 -3.16 3.43
CA MET A 60 -23.41 -4.31 2.57
C MET A 60 -24.15 -4.30 1.23
N HIS A 61 -25.37 -3.75 1.21
CA HIS A 61 -26.24 -3.66 0.05
C HIS A 61 -26.20 -2.30 -0.66
N ASN A 62 -25.50 -1.31 -0.12
CA ASN A 62 -25.41 0.01 -0.72
C ASN A 62 -24.62 -0.03 -2.05
N PRO A 63 -25.24 0.30 -3.20
CA PRO A 63 -24.57 0.26 -4.50
C PRO A 63 -23.50 1.35 -4.66
N ASN A 64 -23.53 2.40 -3.83
CA ASN A 64 -22.55 3.48 -3.87
C ASN A 64 -21.23 3.13 -3.17
N ILE A 65 -21.15 1.98 -2.49
CA ILE A 65 -19.92 1.52 -1.85
C ILE A 65 -19.11 0.72 -2.87
N THR A 66 -17.98 1.31 -3.28
CA THR A 66 -17.04 0.68 -4.21
C THR A 66 -16.18 -0.35 -3.49
N LYS A 67 -16.46 -1.63 -3.77
CA LYS A 67 -15.69 -2.76 -3.27
C LYS A 67 -14.44 -2.95 -4.13
N GLY A 68 -13.30 -3.18 -3.49
CA GLY A 68 -12.06 -3.53 -4.19
C GLY A 68 -12.17 -4.86 -4.92
N THR A 69 -11.57 -4.95 -6.10
CA THR A 69 -11.41 -6.21 -6.87
C THR A 69 -9.97 -6.72 -6.84
N LYS A 70 -9.06 -5.89 -6.32
CA LYS A 70 -7.65 -6.16 -6.12
C LYS A 70 -7.20 -5.56 -4.78
N VAL A 71 -6.05 -5.97 -4.30
CA VAL A 71 -5.36 -5.32 -3.17
C VAL A 71 -3.96 -4.94 -3.64
N GLN A 72 -3.63 -3.65 -3.57
CA GLN A 72 -2.27 -3.18 -3.74
C GLN A 72 -1.53 -3.33 -2.42
N LEU A 73 -0.40 -4.00 -2.46
CA LEU A 73 0.45 -4.25 -1.32
C LEU A 73 1.75 -3.45 -1.44
N TRP A 74 2.19 -2.85 -0.34
CA TRP A 74 3.54 -2.32 -0.20
C TRP A 74 4.24 -3.08 0.91
N THR A 75 5.40 -3.64 0.59
CA THR A 75 6.21 -4.44 1.50
C THR A 75 7.58 -3.81 1.66
N LEU A 76 8.02 -3.67 2.91
CA LEU A 76 9.37 -3.23 3.25
C LEU A 76 10.27 -4.45 3.37
N GLN A 77 11.35 -4.44 2.61
CA GLN A 77 12.41 -5.45 2.65
C GLN A 77 13.56 -4.91 3.47
N ILE A 78 13.81 -5.56 4.60
CA ILE A 78 14.96 -5.28 5.45
C ILE A 78 16.04 -6.31 5.08
N PRO A 79 17.25 -5.89 4.68
CA PRO A 79 18.31 -6.77 4.21
C PRO A 79 19.00 -7.50 5.37
N LEU A 80 18.22 -8.14 6.23
CA LEU A 80 18.69 -9.02 7.30
C LEU A 80 18.31 -10.46 6.95
N LEU A 81 19.26 -11.37 7.14
CA LEU A 81 19.04 -12.79 6.87
C LEU A 81 17.87 -13.33 7.71
N ASN A 82 16.98 -14.09 7.06
CA ASN A 82 15.80 -14.73 7.66
C ASN A 82 14.73 -13.77 8.22
N LEU A 83 14.77 -12.48 7.85
CA LEU A 83 13.69 -11.57 8.19
C LEU A 83 12.66 -11.54 7.05
N PRO A 84 11.38 -11.86 7.29
CA PRO A 84 10.36 -11.75 6.25
C PRO A 84 10.10 -10.27 5.90
N PRO A 85 9.64 -9.98 4.67
CA PRO A 85 9.16 -8.65 4.32
C PRO A 85 8.04 -8.19 5.24
N VAL A 86 8.03 -6.91 5.60
CA VAL A 86 7.02 -6.32 6.48
C VAL A 86 5.99 -5.61 5.62
N ILE A 87 4.71 -5.96 5.76
CA ILE A 87 3.62 -5.26 5.06
C ILE A 87 3.48 -3.86 5.67
N VAL A 88 3.72 -2.83 4.85
CA VAL A 88 3.57 -1.42 5.23
C VAL A 88 2.14 -0.97 5.01
N ALA A 89 1.58 -1.34 3.86
CA ALA A 89 0.20 -1.01 3.48
C ALA A 89 -0.40 -2.12 2.63
N ALA A 90 -1.71 -2.32 2.82
CA ALA A 90 -2.55 -3.20 2.01
C ALA A 90 -3.85 -2.44 1.73
N ILE A 91 -4.01 -1.95 0.50
CA ILE A 91 -5.11 -1.06 0.15
C ILE A 91 -5.99 -1.75 -0.90
N PRO A 92 -7.31 -1.92 -0.65
CA PRO A 92 -8.23 -2.39 -1.68
C PRO A 92 -8.31 -1.39 -2.82
N ILE A 93 -8.14 -1.87 -4.05
CA ILE A 93 -8.23 -1.07 -5.27
C ILE A 93 -9.16 -1.74 -6.29
N THR A 94 -9.53 -1.00 -7.33
CA THR A 94 -10.27 -1.58 -8.47
C THR A 94 -9.33 -1.87 -9.63
N ASP A 95 -9.75 -2.72 -10.56
CA ASP A 95 -9.01 -2.99 -11.81
C ASP A 95 -8.83 -1.75 -12.71
N LYS A 96 -9.55 -0.66 -12.43
CA LYS A 96 -9.56 0.58 -13.23
C LYS A 96 -8.97 1.77 -12.49
N LEU A 97 -8.24 1.54 -11.39
CA LEU A 97 -7.59 2.63 -10.66
C LEU A 97 -6.67 3.40 -11.60
N ALA A 98 -6.79 4.73 -11.61
CA ALA A 98 -5.97 5.55 -12.49
C ALA A 98 -4.50 5.57 -12.01
N VAL A 99 -3.57 5.77 -12.95
CA VAL A 99 -2.13 5.89 -12.65
C VAL A 99 -1.87 7.01 -11.65
N ASP A 100 -2.59 8.14 -11.76
CA ASP A 100 -2.45 9.29 -10.84
C ASP A 100 -2.92 8.97 -9.42
N GLU A 101 -4.03 8.24 -9.28
CA GLU A 101 -4.51 7.83 -7.96
C GLU A 101 -3.54 6.85 -7.30
N LEU A 102 -3.01 5.90 -8.06
CA LEU A 102 -2.00 4.96 -7.57
C LEU A 102 -0.68 5.66 -7.21
N LEU A 103 -0.28 6.68 -7.98
CA LEU A 103 0.89 7.50 -7.70
C LEU A 103 0.75 8.26 -6.38
N GLU A 104 -0.42 8.84 -6.09
CA GLU A 104 -0.65 9.55 -4.84
C GLU A 104 -0.64 8.60 -3.62
N LEU A 105 -1.19 7.39 -3.76
CA LEU A 105 -1.03 6.35 -2.74
C LEU A 105 0.46 6.01 -2.55
N HIS A 106 1.19 5.78 -3.64
CA HIS A 106 2.61 5.44 -3.60
C HIS A 106 3.45 6.54 -2.93
N LYS A 107 3.24 7.80 -3.30
CA LYS A 107 3.87 8.98 -2.66
C LYS A 107 3.61 9.04 -1.16
N THR A 108 2.35 8.85 -0.76
CA THR A 108 1.96 8.89 0.66
C THR A 108 2.74 7.85 1.46
N ILE A 109 2.92 6.65 0.91
CA ILE A 109 3.72 5.59 1.56
C ILE A 109 5.21 5.95 1.58
N VAL A 110 5.79 6.33 0.44
CA VAL A 110 7.24 6.61 0.37
C VAL A 110 7.62 7.80 1.24
N PHE A 111 6.96 8.95 1.08
CA PHE A 111 7.25 10.13 1.88
C PHE A 111 6.92 9.92 3.36
N GLY A 112 5.83 9.21 3.68
CA GLY A 112 5.53 8.84 5.05
C GLY A 112 6.61 7.98 5.71
N LEU A 113 7.25 7.06 4.96
CA LEU A 113 8.37 6.27 5.46
C LEU A 113 9.63 7.14 5.65
N LEU A 114 9.95 7.99 4.68
CA LEU A 114 11.10 8.92 4.73
C LEU A 114 10.97 9.91 5.90
N ASP A 115 9.80 10.52 6.09
CA ASP A 115 9.50 11.45 7.20
C ASP A 115 9.63 10.79 8.58
N ASN A 116 9.45 9.47 8.65
CA ASN A 116 9.66 8.68 9.86
C ASN A 116 11.11 8.24 10.06
N GLY A 117 12.03 8.67 9.20
CA GLY A 117 13.47 8.37 9.26
C GLY A 117 13.85 7.00 8.71
N ILE A 118 13.00 6.38 7.89
CA ILE A 118 13.30 5.09 7.25
C ILE A 118 14.09 5.38 5.98
N ASN A 119 15.33 4.90 5.92
CA ASN A 119 16.21 5.09 4.77
C ASN A 119 15.83 4.15 3.62
N LEU A 120 14.92 4.59 2.74
CA LEU A 120 14.56 3.86 1.53
C LEU A 120 15.62 4.07 0.43
N VAL A 121 16.29 3.00 0.02
CA VAL A 121 17.36 3.06 -0.99
C VAL A 121 16.99 2.43 -2.32
N SER A 122 15.94 1.61 -2.35
CA SER A 122 15.47 0.95 -3.56
C SER A 122 13.96 0.80 -3.56
N TYR A 123 13.39 0.82 -4.76
CA TYR A 123 11.99 0.55 -5.03
C TYR A 123 11.88 -0.43 -6.20
N SER A 124 11.02 -1.43 -6.06
CA SER A 124 10.67 -2.38 -7.12
C SER A 124 9.16 -2.50 -7.26
N CYS A 125 8.65 -2.58 -8.48
CA CYS A 125 7.28 -2.98 -8.77
C CYS A 125 7.27 -4.01 -9.90
N ASP A 126 6.12 -4.64 -10.13
CA ASP A 126 5.96 -5.48 -11.31
C ASP A 126 6.03 -4.60 -12.59
N GLY A 127 6.48 -5.22 -13.68
CA GLY A 127 6.60 -4.58 -14.97
C GLY A 127 5.27 -4.43 -15.69
N THR A 128 4.16 -4.17 -15.00
CA THR A 128 2.90 -3.84 -15.68
C THR A 128 2.99 -2.44 -16.30
N GLU A 129 2.21 -2.16 -17.35
CA GLU A 129 2.23 -0.84 -18.00
C GLU A 129 1.82 0.29 -17.04
N THR A 130 0.84 0.03 -16.17
CA THR A 130 0.39 0.96 -15.14
C THR A 130 1.50 1.25 -14.13
N GLU A 131 2.15 0.22 -13.59
CA GLU A 131 3.20 0.41 -12.57
C GLU A 131 4.47 1.03 -13.16
N ARG A 132 4.84 0.68 -14.40
CA ARG A 132 5.91 1.41 -15.13
C ARG A 132 5.58 2.88 -15.34
N SER A 133 4.31 3.21 -15.60
CA SER A 133 3.87 4.60 -15.71
C SER A 133 3.94 5.32 -14.38
N VAL A 134 3.57 4.66 -13.26
CA VAL A 134 3.76 5.20 -11.90
C VAL A 134 5.24 5.43 -11.61
N GLN A 135 6.12 4.47 -11.90
CA GLN A 135 7.57 4.62 -11.73
C GLN A 135 8.09 5.86 -12.46
N LYS A 136 7.77 5.98 -13.75
CA LYS A 136 8.23 7.11 -14.56
C LYS A 136 7.76 8.46 -14.00
N ARG A 137 6.48 8.56 -13.64
CA ARG A 137 5.91 9.78 -13.04
C ARG A 137 6.49 10.04 -11.64
N PHE A 138 6.79 9.00 -10.88
CA PHE A 138 7.41 9.17 -9.57
C PHE A 138 8.82 9.75 -9.68
N SER A 139 9.60 9.35 -10.70
CA SER A 139 10.90 9.95 -11.01
C SER A 139 10.82 11.45 -11.29
N GLU A 140 9.73 11.93 -11.89
CA GLU A 140 9.51 13.36 -12.18
C GLU A 140 9.27 14.19 -10.91
N VAL A 141 8.95 13.54 -9.79
CA VAL A 141 8.75 14.18 -8.48
C VAL A 141 10.06 14.23 -7.67
N ALA A 142 11.11 13.53 -8.11
CA ALA A 142 12.38 13.51 -7.41
C ALA A 142 13.13 14.86 -7.54
N ASP A 143 13.82 15.27 -6.48
CA ASP A 143 14.66 16.47 -6.48
C ASP A 143 15.82 16.38 -7.49
N SER A 144 16.27 15.15 -7.76
CA SER A 144 17.29 14.84 -8.77
C SER A 144 17.12 13.43 -9.30
N PHE A 145 17.56 13.19 -10.54
CA PHE A 145 17.50 11.89 -11.19
C PHE A 145 18.80 11.60 -11.94
N ILE A 146 19.30 10.38 -11.80
CA ILE A 146 20.45 9.86 -12.53
C ILE A 146 20.00 8.63 -13.30
N SER A 147 20.12 8.66 -14.63
CA SER A 147 19.90 7.50 -15.49
C SER A 147 21.22 6.80 -15.74
N VAL A 148 21.24 5.49 -15.56
CA VAL A 148 22.39 4.64 -15.89
C VAL A 148 21.94 3.59 -16.89
N ASP A 149 22.43 3.69 -18.12
CA ASP A 149 22.23 2.67 -19.13
C ASP A 149 23.33 1.62 -19.01
N ILE A 150 22.96 0.40 -18.63
CA ILE A 150 23.88 -0.74 -18.62
C ILE A 150 23.81 -1.37 -20.02
N PRO A 151 24.90 -1.31 -20.81
CA PRO A 151 24.91 -1.94 -22.13
C PRO A 151 24.62 -3.44 -21.99
N GLY A 152 23.79 -3.96 -22.91
CA GLY A 152 23.49 -5.38 -22.98
C GLY A 152 24.76 -6.22 -23.18
N PRO A 153 24.72 -7.51 -22.80
CA PRO A 153 25.82 -8.43 -23.05
C PRO A 153 26.13 -8.61 -24.54
#